data_AF-A0ABD3NRI6-F1
#
_entry.id   AF-A0ABD3NRI6-F1
#
_cell.length_a   1.000
_cell.length_b   1.000
_cell.length_c   1.000
_cell.angle_alpha   90.00
_cell.angle_beta   90.00
_cell.angle_gamma   90.00
#
_symmetry.space_group_name_H-M   'P 1'
#
loop_
_entity.id
_entity.type
_entity.pdbx_description
1 polymer ?
#
loop_
_entity_poly.entity_id
_entity_poly.type
_entity_poly.pdbx_seq_one_letter_code
_entity_poly.pdbx_strand_id
1 'polypeptide(L)'
;MLFRNLLLPSVCIFLTAVGVATAFACQSTHTLCNHDVVHRSSSALRASRQSGEDGREDPSELLRQSIKDLATLLDSTDGNLASYKSRPGCSSVVHIIGTGLTPSLTSLPLSTLHVLSQADVVLYDSLGLSFRDICHIVPRHCKVMCVGKRGDDAKSWKQTDIDQMLLEMALQQQTEDNQDHQTSRIIVRLKGGDPFLFGRTRSEIETLRANNITYTYSPAISSCIAGPHLGGIPLTDAELNCQSFGVWSGTDAFGRSYGLNDQGNEADFASGVDVLVFLMIGRLDKLEALCDLLAGKRGKNSVVGNDRKWHVDTPCAVIQNAGGVSSDVSLGSQTPVQKVWRSTLGNIVPMIRSEDEARVSVSPAVFVVGRVCELDLTCTTR
;
A
#
# COMPACT_ATOMS: atom_id res chain seq x y z
N MET A 1 -21.42 62.79 34.11
CA MET A 1 -20.87 62.48 35.44
C MET A 1 -19.77 61.42 35.26
N LEU A 2 -18.51 61.82 35.51
CA LEU A 2 -17.30 61.04 35.85
C LEU A 2 -17.00 59.74 35.05
N PHE A 3 -16.18 59.73 33.98
CA PHE A 3 -14.69 59.78 33.87
C PHE A 3 -13.87 58.67 34.56
N ARG A 4 -13.31 57.75 33.75
CA ARG A 4 -11.89 57.28 33.70
C ARG A 4 -11.77 56.16 32.63
N ASN A 5 -11.26 56.40 31.42
CA ASN A 5 -9.87 56.56 30.91
C ASN A 5 -8.99 55.29 30.94
N LEU A 6 -8.68 54.76 29.74
CA LEU A 6 -7.35 54.61 29.08
C LEU A 6 -7.52 53.68 27.85
N LEU A 7 -7.66 54.17 26.61
CA LEU A 7 -6.70 54.69 25.60
C LEU A 7 -5.84 53.64 24.84
N LEU A 8 -6.16 53.59 23.53
CA LEU A 8 -5.62 52.98 22.29
C LEU A 8 -4.18 53.47 21.91
N PRO A 9 -3.44 52.99 20.85
CA PRO A 9 -3.83 52.91 19.40
C PRO A 9 -3.29 51.71 18.57
N SER A 10 -3.98 51.18 17.55
CA SER A 10 -4.10 51.62 16.14
C SER A 10 -2.78 51.80 15.38
N VAL A 11 -2.46 50.88 14.46
CA VAL A 11 -1.67 51.17 13.24
C VAL A 11 -2.24 50.35 12.07
N CYS A 12 -2.81 51.08 11.11
CA CYS A 12 -3.16 50.65 9.77
C CYS A 12 -2.28 51.48 8.82
N ILE A 13 -1.52 50.85 7.93
CA ILE A 13 -0.80 51.57 6.87
C ILE A 13 -1.08 50.88 5.53
N PHE A 14 -1.79 51.61 4.67
CA PHE A 14 -1.81 51.47 3.22
C PHE A 14 -0.56 52.15 2.65
N LEU A 15 0.06 51.62 1.59
CA LEU A 15 0.50 52.42 0.44
C LEU A 15 0.82 51.56 -0.80
N THR A 16 -0.03 51.72 -1.80
CA THR A 16 0.13 51.80 -3.27
C THR A 16 1.37 51.26 -4.02
N ALA A 17 1.04 50.68 -5.17
CA ALA A 17 1.84 50.28 -6.32
C ALA A 17 2.59 51.41 -7.07
N VAL A 18 3.69 51.05 -7.75
CA VAL A 18 4.11 51.58 -9.06
C VAL A 18 4.90 50.48 -9.80
N GLY A 19 4.48 50.13 -11.02
CA GLY A 19 5.28 49.36 -11.97
C GLY A 19 6.09 50.26 -12.91
N VAL A 20 7.05 49.69 -13.62
CA VAL A 20 7.36 49.88 -15.06
C VAL A 20 8.68 49.16 -15.37
N ALA A 21 8.67 48.50 -16.53
CA ALA A 21 9.73 47.68 -17.11
C ALA A 21 10.97 48.46 -17.57
N THR A 22 12.11 47.77 -17.64
CA THR A 22 13.06 47.89 -18.76
C THR A 22 13.99 46.69 -18.82
N ALA A 23 14.15 46.14 -20.02
CA ALA A 23 15.07 45.08 -20.38
C ALA A 23 16.53 45.59 -20.41
N PHE A 24 17.48 44.75 -20.01
CA PHE A 24 18.86 44.80 -20.50
C PHE A 24 19.42 43.38 -20.61
N ALA A 25 20.00 43.08 -21.77
CA ALA A 25 20.66 41.84 -22.14
C ALA A 25 22.18 41.89 -21.82
N CYS A 26 22.84 40.73 -21.95
CA CYS A 26 24.29 40.43 -21.84
C CYS A 26 24.85 40.45 -20.40
N GLN A 27 25.72 39.53 -19.94
CA GLN A 27 26.59 38.58 -20.63
C GLN A 27 27.06 37.52 -19.61
N SER A 28 27.16 36.27 -20.06
CA SER A 28 28.20 35.27 -19.73
C SER A 28 28.70 35.11 -18.29
N THR A 29 28.24 34.05 -17.61
CA THR A 29 29.13 33.26 -16.73
C THR A 29 28.89 31.78 -16.97
N HIS A 30 29.94 31.12 -17.47
CA HIS A 30 30.06 29.68 -17.67
C HIS A 30 29.70 28.92 -16.39
N THR A 31 28.59 28.17 -16.41
CA THR A 31 28.38 27.08 -15.47
C THR A 31 28.95 25.82 -16.09
N LEU A 32 30.01 25.30 -15.49
CA LEU A 32 30.60 23.99 -15.79
C LEU A 32 29.53 22.91 -15.63
N CYS A 33 28.91 22.49 -16.73
CA CYS A 33 28.17 21.24 -16.77
C CYS A 33 29.18 20.10 -16.59
N ASN A 34 29.03 19.35 -15.49
CA ASN A 34 29.74 18.09 -15.24
C ASN A 34 29.41 17.08 -16.35
N HIS A 35 30.19 17.12 -17.43
CA HIS A 35 30.19 16.14 -18.51
C HIS A 35 30.76 14.77 -18.08
N ASP A 36 31.34 14.69 -16.87
CA ASP A 36 32.01 13.48 -16.36
C ASP A 36 31.06 12.40 -15.83
N VAL A 37 29.83 12.75 -15.44
CA VAL A 37 28.89 11.77 -14.85
C VAL A 37 28.30 10.85 -15.92
N VAL A 38 27.94 11.41 -17.08
CA VAL A 38 27.38 10.62 -18.20
C VAL A 38 28.45 9.75 -18.87
N HIS A 39 29.71 10.22 -18.89
CA HIS A 39 30.79 9.44 -19.47
C HIS A 39 31.18 8.23 -18.63
N ARG A 40 31.18 8.33 -17.29
CA ARG A 40 31.50 7.19 -16.39
C ARG A 40 30.47 6.06 -16.46
N SER A 41 29.18 6.36 -16.58
CA SER A 41 28.14 5.35 -16.76
C SER A 41 28.26 4.62 -18.10
N SER A 42 28.60 5.36 -19.17
CA SER A 42 28.83 4.78 -20.50
C SER A 42 30.12 3.97 -20.61
N SER A 43 31.18 4.34 -19.87
CA SER A 43 32.44 3.62 -19.84
C SER A 43 32.38 2.37 -18.97
N ALA A 44 31.61 2.36 -17.88
CA ALA A 44 31.34 1.15 -17.09
C ALA A 44 30.56 0.10 -17.91
N LEU A 45 29.56 0.54 -18.68
CA LEU A 45 28.80 -0.29 -19.62
C LEU A 45 29.61 -0.74 -20.86
N ARG A 46 30.71 -0.04 -21.20
CA ARG A 46 31.61 -0.41 -22.30
C ARG A 46 32.80 -1.26 -21.85
N ALA A 47 33.28 -1.09 -20.62
CA ALA A 47 34.40 -1.85 -20.08
C ALA A 47 34.05 -3.31 -19.77
N SER A 48 32.77 -3.63 -19.50
CA SER A 48 32.31 -5.02 -19.31
C SER A 48 32.24 -5.83 -20.62
N ARG A 49 32.41 -5.21 -21.79
CA ARG A 49 32.37 -5.90 -23.10
C ARG A 49 33.72 -6.43 -23.58
N GLN A 50 34.82 -6.24 -22.83
CA GLN A 50 36.17 -6.66 -23.23
C GLN A 50 36.84 -7.54 -22.17
N SER A 51 36.17 -8.64 -21.79
CA SER A 51 36.85 -9.81 -21.23
C SER A 51 36.00 -11.03 -21.57
N GLY A 52 36.44 -11.78 -22.57
CA GLY A 52 35.75 -12.99 -23.01
C GLY A 52 36.04 -14.16 -22.09
N GLU A 53 35.03 -14.60 -21.36
CA GLU A 53 34.73 -15.99 -21.01
C GLU A 53 33.19 -16.13 -21.04
N ASP A 54 32.68 -17.33 -21.31
CA ASP A 54 31.30 -17.66 -21.69
C ASP A 54 30.26 -17.48 -20.54
N GLY A 55 30.20 -16.28 -19.95
CA GLY A 55 29.38 -15.93 -18.80
C GLY A 55 28.33 -14.87 -19.14
N ARG A 56 27.11 -15.28 -19.49
CA ARG A 56 25.98 -14.34 -19.50
C ARG A 56 25.74 -13.87 -18.07
N GLU A 57 26.03 -12.60 -17.79
CA GLU A 57 25.68 -11.97 -16.52
C GLU A 57 24.18 -12.17 -16.25
N ASP A 58 23.84 -12.69 -15.05
CA ASP A 58 22.45 -12.86 -14.63
C ASP A 58 21.76 -11.49 -14.61
N PRO A 59 20.71 -11.26 -15.43
CA PRO A 59 20.00 -9.98 -15.46
C PRO A 59 19.51 -9.53 -14.09
N SER A 60 19.20 -10.47 -13.21
CA SER A 60 18.76 -10.20 -11.84
C SER A 60 19.91 -9.65 -10.98
N GLU A 61 21.15 -10.11 -11.22
CA GLU A 61 22.33 -9.60 -10.50
C GLU A 61 22.68 -8.19 -10.95
N LEU A 62 22.62 -7.93 -12.26
CA LEU A 62 22.80 -6.58 -12.81
C LEU A 62 21.75 -5.60 -12.28
N LEU A 63 20.49 -6.03 -12.18
CA LEU A 63 19.42 -5.23 -11.59
C LEU A 63 19.71 -4.91 -10.13
N ARG A 64 20.09 -5.93 -9.32
CA ARG A 64 20.46 -5.74 -7.91
C ARG A 64 21.62 -4.75 -7.76
N GLN A 65 22.67 -4.89 -8.57
CA GLN A 65 23.81 -3.98 -8.52
C GLN A 65 23.40 -2.56 -8.87
N SER A 66 22.58 -2.38 -9.92
CA SER A 66 22.08 -1.06 -10.33
C SER A 66 21.24 -0.39 -9.24
N ILE A 67 20.41 -1.16 -8.53
CA ILE A 67 19.61 -0.67 -7.40
C ILE A 67 20.53 -0.24 -6.25
N LYS A 68 21.57 -1.02 -5.94
CA LYS A 68 22.56 -0.68 -4.91
C LYS A 68 23.31 0.60 -5.26
N ASP A 69 23.82 0.71 -6.48
CA ASP A 69 24.56 1.88 -6.95
C ASP A 69 23.71 3.14 -6.90
N LEU A 70 22.44 3.05 -7.33
CA LEU A 70 21.50 4.16 -7.29
C LEU A 70 21.16 4.59 -5.86
N ALA A 71 20.97 3.62 -4.95
CA ALA A 71 20.71 3.91 -3.54
C ALA A 71 21.90 4.62 -2.88
N THR A 72 23.13 4.13 -3.10
CA THR A 72 24.36 4.75 -2.58
C THR A 72 24.59 6.15 -3.16
N LEU A 73 24.21 6.39 -4.41
CA LEU A 73 24.32 7.71 -5.04
C LEU A 73 23.36 8.73 -4.41
N LEU A 74 22.13 8.30 -4.11
CA LEU A 74 21.09 9.19 -3.58
C LEU A 74 21.20 9.42 -2.08
N ASP A 75 21.73 8.45 -1.33
CA ASP A 75 21.98 8.54 0.10
C ASP A 75 23.50 8.44 0.33
N SER A 76 24.19 9.57 0.16
CA SER A 76 25.66 9.67 0.36
C SER A 76 26.07 9.58 1.82
N THR A 77 25.10 9.73 2.73
CA THR A 77 25.19 9.25 4.09
C THR A 77 24.75 7.80 4.08
N ASP A 78 25.43 6.87 4.73
CA ASP A 78 24.94 5.50 4.96
C ASP A 78 23.65 5.48 5.86
N GLY A 79 22.80 6.50 5.77
CA GLY A 79 22.02 7.08 6.84
C GLY A 79 20.68 6.41 7.10
N ASN A 80 20.18 5.54 6.21
CA ASN A 80 18.91 4.86 6.43
C ASN A 80 18.96 3.33 6.45
N LEU A 81 20.06 2.68 6.03
CA LEU A 81 20.26 1.25 6.29
C LEU A 81 21.36 1.00 7.33
N ALA A 82 22.46 1.77 7.31
CA ALA A 82 23.53 1.61 8.30
C ALA A 82 23.27 2.36 9.62
N SER A 83 22.26 3.23 9.70
CA SER A 83 21.76 3.77 10.97
C SER A 83 20.92 2.76 11.76
N TYR A 84 20.44 1.69 11.11
CA TYR A 84 19.86 0.51 11.76
C TYR A 84 20.94 -0.50 12.15
N LYS A 85 22.16 -0.04 12.45
CA LYS A 85 23.16 -0.87 13.13
C LYS A 85 22.49 -1.49 14.34
N SER A 86 22.43 -2.82 14.31
CA SER A 86 21.81 -3.59 15.35
C SER A 86 22.41 -3.22 16.71
N ARG A 87 21.57 -3.25 17.76
CA ARG A 87 22.09 -3.05 19.12
C ARG A 87 23.23 -4.03 19.37
N PRO A 88 24.30 -3.65 20.11
CA PRO A 88 25.36 -4.59 20.48
C PRO A 88 24.73 -5.86 21.10
N GLY A 89 24.92 -7.00 20.45
CA GLY A 89 24.35 -8.30 20.86
C GLY A 89 23.08 -8.76 20.13
N CYS A 90 22.47 -7.95 19.29
CA CYS A 90 21.36 -8.37 18.41
C CYS A 90 21.92 -8.56 16.99
N SER A 91 21.93 -9.78 16.46
CA SER A 91 22.59 -10.02 15.17
C SER A 91 21.74 -9.64 13.97
N SER A 92 20.40 -9.69 14.00
CA SER A 92 19.57 -9.55 12.79
C SER A 92 18.62 -8.34 12.82
N VAL A 93 18.22 -7.85 11.64
CA VAL A 93 17.24 -6.75 11.49
C VAL A 93 16.03 -7.22 10.69
N VAL A 94 14.83 -6.90 11.18
CA VAL A 94 13.56 -7.20 10.51
C VAL A 94 12.96 -5.95 9.88
N HIS A 95 12.66 -5.98 8.58
CA HIS A 95 12.01 -4.90 7.84
C HIS A 95 10.57 -5.27 7.52
N ILE A 96 9.60 -4.60 8.15
CA ILE A 96 8.16 -4.79 7.86
C ILE A 96 7.73 -3.78 6.81
N ILE A 97 7.60 -4.22 5.57
CA ILE A 97 7.43 -3.33 4.42
C ILE A 97 6.03 -3.50 3.82
N GLY A 98 5.31 -2.39 3.71
CA GLY A 98 4.12 -2.30 2.88
C GLY A 98 4.49 -2.40 1.41
N THR A 99 3.81 -3.28 0.70
CA THR A 99 3.92 -3.36 -0.77
C THR A 99 2.87 -2.50 -1.45
N GLY A 100 1.90 -1.94 -0.72
CA GLY A 100 0.83 -1.16 -1.33
C GLY A 100 -0.04 -2.01 -2.25
N LEU A 101 -0.68 -1.36 -3.23
CA LEU A 101 -1.43 -2.03 -4.29
C LEU A 101 -0.59 -2.08 -5.58
N THR A 102 0.59 -2.72 -5.51
CA THR A 102 1.59 -2.66 -6.57
C THR A 102 1.42 -3.78 -7.60
N PRO A 103 1.19 -3.46 -8.89
CA PRO A 103 1.11 -4.47 -9.95
C PRO A 103 2.47 -5.08 -10.33
N SER A 104 3.57 -4.42 -9.95
CA SER A 104 4.93 -4.77 -10.38
C SER A 104 5.98 -4.18 -9.43
N LEU A 105 7.23 -4.66 -9.55
CA LEU A 105 8.39 -4.11 -8.85
C LEU A 105 8.59 -2.61 -9.10
N THR A 106 8.27 -2.12 -10.29
CA THR A 106 8.50 -0.71 -10.67
C THR A 106 7.64 0.28 -9.90
N SER A 107 6.61 -0.20 -9.20
CA SER A 107 5.73 0.63 -8.37
C SER A 107 6.21 0.76 -6.92
N LEU A 108 7.30 0.07 -6.55
CA LEU A 108 7.86 0.12 -5.20
C LEU A 108 8.83 1.30 -5.05
N PRO A 109 8.91 1.91 -3.85
CA PRO A 109 9.97 2.86 -3.54
C PRO A 109 11.36 2.24 -3.71
N LEU A 110 12.33 3.04 -4.13
CA LEU A 110 13.73 2.60 -4.28
C LEU A 110 14.30 2.01 -2.98
N SER A 111 13.93 2.56 -1.83
CA SER A 111 14.33 2.03 -0.51
C SER A 111 13.88 0.58 -0.30
N THR A 112 12.64 0.26 -0.69
CA THR A 112 12.10 -1.11 -0.64
C THR A 112 12.86 -2.04 -1.58
N LEU A 113 13.11 -1.60 -2.81
CA LEU A 113 13.90 -2.36 -3.79
C LEU A 113 15.31 -2.64 -3.27
N HIS A 114 15.94 -1.63 -2.65
CA HIS A 114 17.27 -1.74 -2.09
C HIS A 114 17.34 -2.75 -0.94
N VAL A 115 16.39 -2.73 0.00
CA VAL A 115 16.31 -3.72 1.09
C VAL A 115 16.08 -5.13 0.52
N LEU A 116 15.15 -5.30 -0.42
CA LEU A 116 14.87 -6.59 -1.05
C LEU A 116 16.08 -7.16 -1.79
N SER A 117 16.88 -6.32 -2.44
CA SER A 117 18.11 -6.71 -3.16
C SER A 117 19.21 -7.31 -2.28
N GLN A 118 19.07 -7.19 -0.96
CA GLN A 118 20.02 -7.65 0.06
C GLN A 118 19.39 -8.63 1.06
N ALA A 119 18.11 -8.97 0.90
CA ALA A 119 17.39 -9.79 1.87
C ALA A 119 17.96 -11.22 1.94
N ASP A 120 18.05 -11.77 3.15
CA ASP A 120 18.37 -13.17 3.40
C ASP A 120 17.10 -14.02 3.54
N VAL A 121 16.03 -13.41 4.05
CA VAL A 121 14.73 -14.07 4.22
C VAL A 121 13.62 -13.09 3.84
N VAL A 122 12.64 -13.55 3.04
CA VAL A 122 11.41 -12.81 2.72
C VAL A 122 10.19 -13.62 3.12
N LEU A 123 9.37 -13.07 4.02
CA LEU A 123 8.05 -13.56 4.40
C LEU A 123 6.99 -12.66 3.75
N TYR A 124 6.16 -13.18 2.85
CA TYR A 124 5.19 -12.36 2.09
C TYR A 124 3.74 -12.88 2.16
N ASP A 125 2.78 -11.96 2.07
CA ASP A 125 1.35 -12.26 1.98
C ASP A 125 0.87 -12.40 0.53
N SER A 126 -0.26 -13.10 0.32
CA SER A 126 -0.84 -13.34 -1.00
C SER A 126 -1.39 -12.09 -1.72
N LEU A 127 -1.51 -10.95 -1.04
CA LEU A 127 -2.16 -9.73 -1.57
C LEU A 127 -1.19 -8.69 -2.15
N GLY A 128 0.11 -8.90 -2.01
CA GLY A 128 1.15 -7.96 -2.46
C GLY A 128 1.87 -8.45 -3.72
N LEU A 129 3.20 -8.31 -3.71
CA LEU A 129 4.06 -8.80 -4.79
C LEU A 129 3.92 -10.31 -5.01
N SER A 130 3.97 -10.73 -6.27
CA SER A 130 3.97 -12.14 -6.61
C SER A 130 5.30 -12.80 -6.23
N PHE A 131 5.29 -14.11 -5.99
CA PHE A 131 6.50 -14.90 -5.77
C PHE A 131 7.56 -14.66 -6.86
N ARG A 132 7.09 -14.65 -8.12
CA ARG A 132 7.94 -14.42 -9.28
C ARG A 132 8.63 -13.06 -9.17
N ASP A 133 7.88 -12.00 -8.91
CA ASP A 133 8.45 -10.64 -8.85
C ASP A 133 9.43 -10.50 -7.69
N ILE A 134 9.13 -11.11 -6.53
CA ILE A 134 10.08 -11.17 -5.40
C ILE A 134 11.38 -11.88 -5.82
N CYS A 135 11.29 -13.03 -6.49
CA CYS A 135 12.46 -13.77 -6.96
C CYS A 135 13.32 -13.04 -8.00
N HIS A 136 12.77 -12.05 -8.72
CA HIS A 136 13.55 -11.25 -9.67
C HIS A 136 14.48 -10.25 -8.98
N ILE A 137 14.19 -9.87 -7.73
CA ILE A 137 14.94 -8.83 -7.02
C ILE A 137 15.80 -9.38 -5.89
N VAL A 138 15.37 -10.43 -5.19
CA VAL A 138 16.12 -10.97 -4.05
C VAL A 138 17.39 -11.72 -4.50
N PRO A 139 18.43 -11.80 -3.66
CA PRO A 139 19.58 -12.67 -3.90
C PRO A 139 19.20 -14.15 -4.06
N ARG A 140 20.02 -14.93 -4.77
CA ARG A 140 19.77 -16.37 -4.99
C ARG A 140 19.73 -17.20 -3.71
N HIS A 141 20.46 -16.78 -2.68
CA HIS A 141 20.48 -17.44 -1.37
C HIS A 141 19.27 -17.06 -0.50
N CYS A 142 18.48 -16.06 -0.90
CA CYS A 142 17.36 -15.56 -0.11
C CYS A 142 16.26 -16.61 0.01
N LYS A 143 15.86 -16.92 1.24
CA LYS A 143 14.73 -17.80 1.52
C LYS A 143 13.40 -17.05 1.38
N VAL A 144 12.58 -17.40 0.39
CA VAL A 144 11.28 -16.75 0.14
C VAL A 144 10.12 -17.65 0.57
N MET A 145 9.26 -17.16 1.48
CA MET A 145 8.19 -17.93 2.13
C MET A 145 6.85 -17.21 2.06
N CYS A 146 5.82 -17.89 1.54
CA CYS A 146 4.44 -17.39 1.52
C CYS A 146 3.75 -17.69 2.84
N VAL A 147 3.28 -16.65 3.54
CA VAL A 147 2.52 -16.76 4.80
C VAL A 147 1.06 -16.28 4.67
N GLY A 148 0.67 -15.85 3.47
CA GLY A 148 -0.71 -15.48 3.16
C GLY A 148 -1.68 -16.67 3.05
N LYS A 149 -2.97 -16.40 3.22
CA LYS A 149 -4.04 -17.37 2.96
C LYS A 149 -4.23 -17.53 1.45
N ARG A 150 -4.31 -18.76 0.94
CA ARG A 150 -4.73 -19.06 -0.44
C ARG A 150 -5.97 -19.94 -0.39
N GLY A 151 -7.10 -19.44 -0.90
CA GLY A 151 -8.34 -20.22 -1.01
C GLY A 151 -8.79 -20.94 0.27
N ASP A 152 -9.57 -22.01 0.09
CA ASP A 152 -10.05 -22.91 1.14
C ASP A 152 -8.95 -23.88 1.66
N ASP A 153 -7.66 -23.58 1.45
CA ASP A 153 -6.59 -24.43 1.96
C ASP A 153 -6.63 -24.46 3.50
N ALA A 154 -6.80 -25.67 4.05
CA ALA A 154 -6.99 -25.96 5.47
C ALA A 154 -5.82 -25.50 6.39
N LYS A 155 -4.71 -25.05 5.81
CA LYS A 155 -3.53 -24.57 6.54
C LYS A 155 -3.42 -23.05 6.48
N SER A 156 -4.46 -22.35 6.91
CA SER A 156 -4.36 -20.91 7.14
C SER A 156 -3.43 -20.66 8.33
N TRP A 157 -2.27 -20.02 8.12
CA TRP A 157 -1.39 -19.62 9.22
C TRP A 157 -2.18 -18.76 10.23
N LYS A 158 -2.12 -19.13 11.50
CA LYS A 158 -2.60 -18.24 12.56
C LYS A 158 -1.61 -17.09 12.70
N GLN A 159 -2.07 -15.93 13.16
CA GLN A 159 -1.18 -14.79 13.37
C GLN A 159 0.00 -15.15 14.30
N THR A 160 -0.26 -15.93 15.34
CA THR A 160 0.76 -16.44 16.26
C THR A 160 1.85 -17.25 15.57
N ASP A 161 1.49 -18.02 14.54
CA ASP A 161 2.43 -18.86 13.82
C ASP A 161 3.34 -18.01 12.92
N ILE A 162 2.79 -16.94 12.33
CA ILE A 162 3.56 -15.97 11.53
C ILE A 162 4.51 -15.18 12.43
N ASP A 163 4.04 -14.72 13.58
CA ASP A 163 4.84 -13.98 14.56
C ASP A 163 6.02 -14.83 15.05
N GLN A 164 5.75 -16.10 15.38
CA GLN A 164 6.76 -17.07 15.81
C GLN A 164 7.75 -17.39 14.69
N MET A 165 7.28 -17.59 13.45
CA MET A 165 8.15 -17.82 12.31
C MET A 165 9.06 -16.62 12.04
N LEU A 166 8.54 -15.40 12.12
CA LEU A 166 9.32 -14.17 11.95
C LEU A 166 10.42 -14.07 13.01
N LEU A 167 10.08 -14.40 14.27
CA LEU A 167 11.02 -14.47 15.37
C LEU A 167 12.10 -15.54 15.15
N GLU A 168 11.72 -16.74 14.76
CA GLU A 168 12.65 -17.84 14.47
C GLU A 168 13.65 -17.47 13.38
N MET A 169 13.19 -16.88 12.27
CA MET A 169 14.08 -16.44 11.19
C MET A 169 15.05 -15.34 11.66
N ALA A 170 14.61 -14.46 12.55
CA ALA A 170 15.46 -13.42 13.12
C ALA A 170 16.50 -13.96 14.12
N LEU A 171 16.14 -14.98 14.89
CA LEU A 171 17.01 -15.62 15.89
C LEU A 171 17.99 -16.64 15.29
N GLN A 172 17.68 -17.23 14.14
CA GLN A 172 18.59 -18.17 13.48
C GLN A 172 19.89 -17.46 13.08
N GLN A 173 21.01 -17.91 13.64
CA GLN A 173 22.35 -17.49 13.25
C GLN A 173 22.77 -18.26 11.98
N GLN A 174 23.53 -17.63 11.08
CA GLN A 174 24.29 -18.37 10.07
C GLN A 174 25.39 -19.14 10.80
N THR A 175 25.14 -20.38 11.20
CA THR A 175 26.19 -21.35 11.54
C THR A 175 26.82 -21.82 10.25
N GLU A 176 27.70 -21.01 9.68
CA GLU A 176 28.59 -21.40 8.58
C GLU A 176 30.04 -21.13 9.01
N ASP A 177 30.66 -22.18 9.54
CA ASP A 177 32.07 -22.59 9.43
C ASP A 177 33.23 -21.60 9.66
N ASN A 178 33.06 -20.48 10.37
CA ASN A 178 34.19 -19.81 11.01
C ASN A 178 33.80 -19.19 12.35
N GLN A 179 34.48 -19.62 13.42
CA GLN A 179 34.16 -19.39 14.84
C GLN A 179 34.15 -17.92 15.33
N ASP A 180 34.25 -16.92 14.45
CA ASP A 180 34.39 -15.51 14.86
C ASP A 180 33.47 -14.51 14.14
N HIS A 181 32.59 -14.93 13.22
CA HIS A 181 31.76 -13.99 12.45
C HIS A 181 30.26 -14.21 12.64
N GLN A 182 29.69 -13.47 13.60
CA GLN A 182 28.25 -13.30 13.77
C GLN A 182 27.67 -12.49 12.59
N THR A 183 27.36 -13.16 11.47
CA THR A 183 26.80 -12.48 10.30
C THR A 183 25.35 -12.07 10.57
N SER A 184 25.09 -10.77 10.47
CA SER A 184 23.75 -10.20 10.57
C SER A 184 22.87 -10.64 9.40
N ARG A 185 21.61 -10.99 9.66
CA ARG A 185 20.62 -11.28 8.61
C ARG A 185 19.65 -10.13 8.41
N ILE A 186 19.28 -9.91 7.14
CA ILE A 186 18.22 -9.00 6.72
C ILE A 186 16.95 -9.83 6.46
N ILE A 187 15.98 -9.72 7.37
CA ILE A 187 14.68 -10.38 7.26
C ILE A 187 13.66 -9.36 6.79
N VAL A 188 12.92 -9.68 5.72
CA VAL A 188 11.88 -8.81 5.18
C VAL A 188 10.52 -9.46 5.36
N ARG A 189 9.59 -8.73 5.98
CA ARG A 189 8.18 -9.07 6.09
C ARG A 189 7.38 -8.18 5.13
N LEU A 190 7.05 -8.70 3.96
CA LEU A 190 6.23 -8.01 2.96
C LEU A 190 4.74 -8.17 3.27
N LYS A 191 4.04 -7.05 3.33
CA LYS A 191 2.59 -7.00 3.58
C LYS A 191 1.88 -6.34 2.41
N GLY A 192 0.76 -6.92 1.98
CA GLY A 192 -0.10 -6.29 0.96
C GLY A 192 -0.73 -5.00 1.49
N GLY A 193 -0.76 -3.93 0.70
CA GLY A 193 -1.24 -2.63 1.18
C GLY A 193 -0.26 -1.98 2.18
N ASP A 194 -0.82 -1.27 3.16
CA ASP A 194 -0.06 -0.64 4.25
C ASP A 194 0.02 -1.54 5.49
N PRO A 195 1.18 -1.66 6.18
CA PRO A 195 1.33 -2.52 7.36
C PRO A 195 0.38 -2.18 8.52
N PHE A 196 0.07 -0.89 8.73
CA PHE A 196 -0.69 -0.42 9.88
C PHE A 196 -2.20 -0.32 9.59
N LEU A 197 -2.62 -0.37 8.32
CA LEU A 197 -4.04 -0.37 7.96
C LEU A 197 -4.58 -1.80 7.83
N PHE A 198 -5.21 -2.28 8.90
CA PHE A 198 -5.76 -3.65 9.03
C PHE A 198 -4.75 -4.80 8.77
N GLY A 199 -3.44 -4.52 8.80
CA GLY A 199 -2.38 -5.48 8.48
C GLY A 199 -1.91 -6.38 9.63
N ARG A 200 -2.44 -6.21 10.85
CA ARG A 200 -2.06 -6.99 12.07
C ARG A 200 -0.59 -6.84 12.51
N THR A 201 0.13 -5.84 12.00
CA THR A 201 1.56 -5.61 12.29
C THR A 201 1.89 -5.37 13.76
N ARG A 202 0.93 -4.90 14.57
CA ARG A 202 1.15 -4.73 16.02
C ARG A 202 1.65 -6.02 16.69
N SER A 203 1.04 -7.16 16.37
CA SER A 203 1.38 -8.47 16.96
C SER A 203 2.81 -8.90 16.59
N GLU A 204 3.17 -8.71 15.31
CA GLU A 204 4.51 -8.96 14.77
C GLU A 204 5.55 -8.09 15.52
N ILE A 205 5.29 -6.79 15.68
CA ILE A 205 6.17 -5.86 16.38
C ILE A 205 6.30 -6.18 17.88
N GLU A 206 5.20 -6.51 18.57
CA GLU A 206 5.23 -6.86 19.98
C GLU A 206 6.09 -8.11 20.24
N THR A 207 5.99 -9.10 19.36
CA THR A 207 6.82 -10.31 19.41
C THR A 207 8.31 -10.00 19.22
N LEU A 208 8.65 -9.16 18.24
CA LEU A 208 10.03 -8.75 17.99
C LEU A 208 10.59 -7.91 19.16
N ARG A 209 9.81 -6.98 19.68
CA ARG A 209 10.18 -6.15 20.85
C ARG A 209 10.43 -6.98 22.09
N ALA A 210 9.55 -7.94 22.40
CA ALA A 210 9.68 -8.80 23.56
C ALA A 210 10.98 -9.64 23.53
N ASN A 211 11.51 -9.92 22.34
CA ASN A 211 12.72 -10.70 22.15
C ASN A 211 13.94 -9.85 21.78
N ASN A 212 13.87 -8.52 21.96
CA ASN A 212 14.95 -7.58 21.66
C ASN A 212 15.46 -7.64 20.20
N ILE A 213 14.60 -7.99 19.24
CA ILE A 213 14.94 -7.98 17.82
C ILE A 213 14.85 -6.56 17.27
N THR A 214 15.87 -6.13 16.54
CA THR A 214 15.86 -4.82 15.87
C THR A 214 14.91 -4.91 14.67
N TYR A 215 14.04 -3.91 14.52
CA TYR A 215 13.10 -3.89 13.41
C TYR A 215 12.81 -2.48 12.90
N THR A 216 12.34 -2.42 11.66
CA THR A 216 11.90 -1.21 10.96
C THR A 216 10.53 -1.46 10.34
N TYR A 217 9.83 -0.39 9.99
CA TYR A 217 8.60 -0.49 9.20
C TYR A 217 8.58 0.59 8.12
N SER A 218 7.98 0.28 6.98
CA SER A 218 7.86 1.21 5.85
C SER A 218 6.40 1.27 5.37
N PRO A 219 5.83 2.48 5.24
CA PRO A 219 4.45 2.66 4.81
C PRO A 219 4.29 2.36 3.32
N ALA A 220 3.05 2.17 2.88
CA ALA A 220 2.72 2.10 1.46
C ALA A 220 1.30 2.60 1.17
N ILE A 221 0.99 2.83 -0.11
CA ILE A 221 -0.35 3.27 -0.51
C ILE A 221 -1.33 2.10 -0.34
N SER A 222 -2.18 2.19 0.67
CA SER A 222 -3.17 1.16 0.99
C SER A 222 -4.26 1.02 -0.08
N SER A 223 -4.85 -0.17 -0.15
CA SER A 223 -5.94 -0.50 -1.08
C SER A 223 -7.17 0.38 -0.90
N CYS A 224 -7.41 0.91 0.30
CA CYS A 224 -8.53 1.83 0.53
C CYS A 224 -8.40 3.14 -0.25
N ILE A 225 -7.19 3.54 -0.66
CA ILE A 225 -6.94 4.75 -1.46
C ILE A 225 -6.65 4.36 -2.92
N ALA A 226 -5.75 3.41 -3.13
CA ALA A 226 -5.34 3.00 -4.48
C ALA A 226 -6.47 2.29 -5.24
N GLY A 227 -7.29 1.48 -4.57
CA GLY A 227 -8.38 0.75 -5.20
C GLY A 227 -9.41 1.66 -5.87
N PRO A 228 -10.01 2.62 -5.15
CA PRO A 228 -10.92 3.60 -5.73
C PRO A 228 -10.27 4.44 -6.82
N HIS A 229 -9.03 4.91 -6.61
CA HIS A 229 -8.27 5.64 -7.62
C HIS A 229 -8.13 4.83 -8.92
N LEU A 230 -7.73 3.58 -8.82
CA LEU A 230 -7.62 2.67 -9.97
C LEU A 230 -8.99 2.28 -10.53
N GLY A 231 -10.05 2.40 -9.75
CA GLY A 231 -11.43 2.33 -10.20
C GLY A 231 -11.95 3.65 -10.77
N GLY A 232 -11.14 4.69 -10.97
CA GLY A 232 -11.60 6.00 -11.47
C GLY A 232 -12.60 6.71 -10.54
N ILE A 233 -12.54 6.41 -9.24
CA ILE A 233 -13.44 6.97 -8.22
C ILE A 233 -12.59 7.80 -7.25
N PRO A 234 -12.76 9.13 -7.21
CA PRO A 234 -12.11 9.94 -6.20
C PRO A 234 -12.76 9.69 -4.82
N LEU A 235 -12.00 9.82 -3.74
CA LEU A 235 -12.54 9.68 -2.38
C LEU A 235 -13.08 10.99 -1.79
N THR A 236 -12.75 12.10 -2.44
CA THR A 236 -13.22 13.44 -2.12
C THR A 236 -13.48 14.18 -3.41
N ASP A 237 -14.56 14.97 -3.46
CA ASP A 237 -14.93 15.72 -4.65
C ASP A 237 -15.63 17.03 -4.25
N ALA A 238 -15.16 18.14 -4.82
CA ALA A 238 -15.65 19.47 -4.48
C ALA A 238 -17.03 19.76 -5.07
N GLU A 239 -17.32 19.29 -6.29
CA GLU A 239 -18.60 19.53 -6.98
C GLU A 239 -19.72 18.69 -6.37
N LEU A 240 -19.40 17.47 -5.93
CA LEU A 240 -20.33 16.57 -5.24
C LEU A 240 -20.47 16.88 -3.75
N ASN A 241 -19.71 17.83 -3.21
CA ASN A 241 -19.61 18.15 -1.77
C ASN A 241 -19.20 16.94 -0.90
N CYS A 242 -18.32 16.09 -1.41
CA CYS A 242 -17.75 14.96 -0.66
C CYS A 242 -16.39 15.40 -0.06
N GLN A 243 -16.37 15.84 1.19
CA GLN A 243 -15.18 16.41 1.84
C GLN A 243 -14.52 15.45 2.84
N SER A 244 -15.22 14.37 3.18
CA SER A 244 -14.79 13.40 4.17
C SER A 244 -14.96 11.97 3.66
N PHE A 245 -14.03 11.10 4.03
CA PHE A 245 -14.19 9.67 3.82
C PHE A 245 -13.74 8.91 5.07
N GLY A 246 -14.30 7.72 5.27
CA GLY A 246 -13.88 6.80 6.32
C GLY A 246 -13.60 5.41 5.76
N VAL A 247 -12.78 4.65 6.48
CA VAL A 247 -12.36 3.31 6.08
C VAL A 247 -12.73 2.30 7.16
N TRP A 248 -13.45 1.26 6.78
CA TRP A 248 -13.88 0.17 7.64
C TRP A 248 -13.43 -1.18 7.14
N SER A 249 -13.33 -2.14 8.06
CA SER A 249 -13.29 -3.55 7.70
C SER A 249 -14.69 -4.12 7.68
N GLY A 250 -15.08 -4.77 6.58
CA GLY A 250 -16.33 -5.51 6.48
C GLY A 250 -16.34 -6.80 7.31
N THR A 251 -15.17 -7.29 7.72
CA THR A 251 -15.01 -8.50 8.54
C THR A 251 -14.00 -8.27 9.65
N ASP A 252 -14.31 -8.64 10.89
CA ASP A 252 -13.37 -8.58 12.01
C ASP A 252 -12.23 -9.61 11.87
N ALA A 253 -11.27 -9.55 12.78
CA ALA A 253 -10.12 -10.44 12.81
C ALA A 253 -10.46 -11.94 12.95
N PHE A 254 -11.71 -12.28 13.29
CA PHE A 254 -12.25 -13.61 13.52
C PHE A 254 -13.25 -14.06 12.44
N GLY A 255 -13.43 -13.28 11.37
CA GLY A 255 -14.35 -13.66 10.30
C GLY A 255 -15.81 -13.21 10.54
N ARG A 256 -16.13 -12.52 11.63
CA ARG A 256 -17.47 -12.01 11.93
C ARG A 256 -17.68 -10.67 11.23
N SER A 257 -18.87 -10.42 10.72
CA SER A 257 -19.15 -9.12 10.09
C SER A 257 -19.26 -8.02 11.13
N TYR A 258 -18.62 -6.87 10.88
CA TYR A 258 -18.70 -5.72 11.77
C TYR A 258 -20.13 -5.13 11.75
N GLY A 259 -20.71 -4.85 12.91
CA GLY A 259 -22.03 -4.20 13.02
C GLY A 259 -23.27 -5.02 12.63
N LEU A 260 -23.13 -6.27 12.14
CA LEU A 260 -24.30 -7.10 11.79
C LEU A 260 -24.83 -7.96 12.94
N ASN A 261 -24.07 -8.10 14.03
CA ASN A 261 -24.39 -8.95 15.17
C ASN A 261 -24.48 -8.21 16.51
N ASP A 262 -24.18 -6.91 16.55
CA ASP A 262 -24.24 -6.13 17.79
C ASP A 262 -25.64 -5.53 17.94
N GLN A 263 -26.40 -6.04 18.90
CA GLN A 263 -27.82 -5.73 19.12
C GLN A 263 -28.03 -4.32 19.72
N GLY A 264 -27.63 -3.25 19.03
CA GLY A 264 -28.02 -1.92 19.49
C GLY A 264 -27.37 -0.71 18.84
N ASN A 265 -26.30 -0.86 18.05
CA ASN A 265 -25.75 0.27 17.30
C ASN A 265 -26.16 0.13 15.84
N GLU A 266 -27.28 0.79 15.51
CA GLU A 266 -27.64 1.16 14.14
C GLU A 266 -26.46 1.89 13.47
N ALA A 267 -26.46 2.03 12.14
CA ALA A 267 -25.33 2.50 11.32
C ALA A 267 -24.88 3.96 11.53
N ASP A 268 -24.83 4.44 12.77
CA ASP A 268 -24.45 5.78 13.19
C ASP A 268 -22.97 6.08 12.87
N PHE A 269 -22.12 5.05 12.80
CA PHE A 269 -20.72 5.23 12.36
C PHE A 269 -20.61 5.79 10.94
N ALA A 270 -21.64 5.60 10.11
CA ALA A 270 -21.65 5.99 8.71
C ALA A 270 -22.32 7.35 8.46
N SER A 271 -22.96 7.96 9.46
CA SER A 271 -23.72 9.21 9.31
C SER A 271 -22.81 10.43 9.12
N GLY A 272 -21.62 10.42 9.74
CA GLY A 272 -20.70 11.55 9.80
C GLY A 272 -19.69 11.70 8.64
N VAL A 273 -19.69 10.80 7.64
CA VAL A 273 -18.72 10.86 6.52
C VAL A 273 -19.38 10.77 5.15
N ASP A 274 -18.81 11.38 4.13
CA ASP A 274 -19.44 11.51 2.79
C ASP A 274 -19.15 10.34 1.87
N VAL A 275 -18.04 9.63 2.11
CA VAL A 275 -17.65 8.44 1.35
C VAL A 275 -17.23 7.34 2.33
N LEU A 276 -17.80 6.14 2.16
CA LEU A 276 -17.42 4.94 2.91
C LEU A 276 -16.53 4.06 2.04
N VAL A 277 -15.43 3.58 2.61
CA VAL A 277 -14.58 2.57 1.98
C VAL A 277 -14.53 1.33 2.87
N PHE A 278 -14.89 0.18 2.33
CA PHE A 278 -14.83 -1.10 3.03
C PHE A 278 -13.78 -2.01 2.41
N LEU A 279 -12.89 -2.52 3.28
CA LEU A 279 -11.95 -3.58 2.98
C LEU A 279 -12.45 -4.91 3.54
N MET A 280 -11.93 -6.05 3.06
CA MET A 280 -12.27 -7.39 3.59
C MET A 280 -13.78 -7.73 3.57
N ILE A 281 -14.51 -7.21 2.57
CA ILE A 281 -15.96 -7.42 2.38
C ILE A 281 -16.28 -8.30 1.17
N GLY A 282 -15.29 -8.98 0.60
CA GLY A 282 -15.44 -9.61 -0.71
C GLY A 282 -16.36 -10.85 -0.77
N ARG A 283 -16.86 -11.40 0.34
CA ARG A 283 -17.91 -12.44 0.25
C ARG A 283 -19.26 -11.80 -0.04
N LEU A 284 -20.00 -12.33 -1.01
CA LEU A 284 -21.23 -11.68 -1.49
C LEU A 284 -22.35 -11.68 -0.44
N ASP A 285 -22.46 -12.72 0.39
CA ASP A 285 -23.42 -12.78 1.50
C ASP A 285 -23.21 -11.63 2.51
N LYS A 286 -21.95 -11.32 2.82
CA LYS A 286 -21.59 -10.22 3.73
C LYS A 286 -21.78 -8.85 3.08
N LEU A 287 -21.41 -8.72 1.80
CA LEU A 287 -21.61 -7.49 1.05
C LEU A 287 -23.10 -7.14 0.97
N GLU A 288 -23.96 -8.12 0.67
CA GLU A 288 -25.42 -7.95 0.64
C GLU A 288 -25.96 -7.50 1.99
N ALA A 289 -25.57 -8.18 3.07
CA ALA A 289 -26.01 -7.82 4.41
C ALA A 289 -25.52 -6.41 4.84
N LEU A 290 -24.34 -5.97 4.41
CA LEU A 290 -23.86 -4.61 4.62
C LEU A 290 -24.68 -3.59 3.82
N CYS A 291 -25.00 -3.88 2.55
CA CYS A 291 -25.85 -3.03 1.73
C CYS A 291 -27.23 -2.86 2.36
N ASP A 292 -27.83 -3.96 2.84
CA ASP A 292 -29.12 -3.94 3.53
C ASP A 292 -29.05 -3.18 4.86
N LEU A 293 -27.95 -3.29 5.60
CA LEU A 293 -27.73 -2.52 6.84
C LEU A 293 -27.66 -1.02 6.55
N LEU A 294 -26.81 -0.61 5.59
CA LEU A 294 -26.63 0.80 5.23
C LEU A 294 -27.94 1.39 4.68
N ALA A 295 -28.66 0.65 3.84
CA ALA A 295 -29.94 1.07 3.28
C ALA A 295 -31.12 0.91 4.26
N GLY A 296 -30.90 0.38 5.47
CA GLY A 296 -31.91 0.33 6.51
C GLY A 296 -32.97 -0.77 6.39
N LYS A 297 -32.72 -1.84 5.63
CA LYS A 297 -33.67 -2.92 5.34
C LYS A 297 -33.86 -3.96 6.47
N ARG A 298 -33.23 -3.80 7.64
CA ARG A 298 -33.33 -4.74 8.78
C ARG A 298 -34.19 -4.18 9.92
N GLY A 299 -35.37 -4.77 10.10
CA GLY A 299 -36.22 -4.64 11.30
C GLY A 299 -37.70 -4.51 10.96
N LYS A 300 -38.52 -5.50 11.32
CA LYS A 300 -39.99 -5.46 11.19
C LYS A 300 -40.66 -4.34 12.02
N ASN A 301 -39.90 -3.65 12.88
CA ASN A 301 -40.34 -2.55 13.73
C ASN A 301 -39.50 -1.27 13.56
N SER A 302 -38.65 -1.17 12.54
CA SER A 302 -37.86 0.05 12.33
C SER A 302 -38.76 1.08 11.67
N VAL A 303 -39.16 2.09 12.45
CA VAL A 303 -39.75 3.32 11.93
C VAL A 303 -38.83 3.82 10.83
N VAL A 304 -39.34 3.91 9.60
CA VAL A 304 -38.66 4.53 8.47
C VAL A 304 -38.54 6.01 8.79
N GLY A 305 -37.52 6.37 9.55
CA GLY A 305 -37.14 7.76 9.76
C GLY A 305 -36.61 8.29 8.42
N ASN A 306 -37.23 9.35 7.93
CA ASN A 306 -36.89 10.00 6.65
C ASN A 306 -35.47 10.61 6.61
N ASP A 307 -34.70 10.56 7.71
CA ASP A 307 -33.43 11.28 7.90
C ASP A 307 -32.17 10.39 7.80
N ARG A 308 -32.24 9.22 7.15
CA ARG A 308 -31.05 8.37 6.96
C ARG A 308 -30.20 8.87 5.79
N LYS A 309 -28.89 9.03 6.01
CA LYS A 309 -27.91 9.48 4.98
C LYS A 309 -27.83 8.53 3.78
N TRP A 310 -27.96 7.23 4.01
CA TRP A 310 -27.77 6.20 2.99
C TRP A 310 -29.10 5.53 2.63
N HIS A 311 -29.38 5.42 1.34
CA HIS A 311 -30.61 4.88 0.76
C HIS A 311 -30.30 3.72 -0.19
N VAL A 312 -31.31 2.93 -0.57
CA VAL A 312 -31.13 1.85 -1.57
C VAL A 312 -30.61 2.36 -2.92
N ASP A 313 -30.86 3.63 -3.23
CA ASP A 313 -30.43 4.29 -4.46
C ASP A 313 -29.07 4.99 -4.32
N THR A 314 -28.44 4.95 -3.13
CA THR A 314 -27.11 5.54 -2.94
C THR A 314 -26.11 4.87 -3.88
N PRO A 315 -25.35 5.65 -4.68
CA PRO A 315 -24.32 5.12 -5.56
C PRO A 315 -23.22 4.39 -4.79
N CYS A 316 -22.78 3.26 -5.33
CA CYS A 316 -21.69 2.47 -4.78
C CYS A 316 -20.94 1.72 -5.88
N ALA A 317 -19.73 1.25 -5.54
CA ALA A 317 -18.89 0.53 -6.46
C ALA A 317 -18.10 -0.58 -5.77
N VAL A 318 -17.91 -1.70 -6.46
CA VAL A 318 -17.01 -2.79 -6.07
C VAL A 318 -15.85 -2.83 -7.05
N ILE A 319 -14.63 -2.66 -6.54
CA ILE A 319 -13.40 -2.74 -7.32
C ILE A 319 -12.67 -4.03 -6.94
N GLN A 320 -12.76 -5.05 -7.78
CA GLN A 320 -12.04 -6.32 -7.62
C GLN A 320 -10.68 -6.26 -8.31
N ASN A 321 -9.67 -6.88 -7.69
CA ASN A 321 -8.31 -7.01 -8.23
C ASN A 321 -7.76 -5.68 -8.75
N ALA A 322 -7.96 -4.59 -8.00
CA ALA A 322 -7.50 -3.26 -8.40
C ALA A 322 -6.02 -3.30 -8.81
N GLY A 323 -5.72 -2.75 -10.00
CA GLY A 323 -4.39 -2.73 -10.60
C GLY A 323 -3.83 -4.10 -11.04
N GLY A 324 -4.51 -5.21 -10.77
CA GLY A 324 -3.99 -6.54 -11.02
C GLY A 324 -3.86 -6.87 -12.51
N VAL A 325 -2.80 -7.61 -12.84
CA VAL A 325 -2.56 -8.20 -14.17
C VAL A 325 -2.38 -9.71 -14.05
N SER A 326 -3.00 -10.49 -14.93
CA SER A 326 -2.76 -11.94 -14.99
C SER A 326 -1.43 -12.21 -15.67
N SER A 327 -0.62 -13.05 -15.05
CA SER A 327 0.58 -13.62 -15.66
C SER A 327 0.25 -14.93 -16.37
N ASP A 328 -0.44 -14.89 -17.51
CA ASP A 328 -0.46 -16.05 -18.40
C ASP A 328 0.81 -16.02 -19.25
N VAL A 329 1.72 -16.96 -18.96
CA VAL A 329 3.08 -17.02 -19.50
C VAL A 329 3.08 -17.51 -20.95
N SER A 330 1.97 -18.07 -21.43
CA SER A 330 1.88 -18.70 -22.75
C SER A 330 1.92 -17.73 -23.93
N LEU A 331 1.57 -16.45 -23.74
CA LEU A 331 1.51 -15.46 -24.83
C LEU A 331 2.31 -14.16 -24.60
N GLY A 332 3.01 -14.01 -23.48
CA GLY A 332 3.75 -12.78 -23.18
C GLY A 332 2.88 -11.51 -23.06
N SER A 333 1.55 -11.67 -23.01
CA SER A 333 0.58 -10.58 -22.89
C SER A 333 0.07 -10.50 -21.45
N GLN A 334 0.26 -9.35 -20.80
CA GLN A 334 -0.33 -9.07 -19.49
C GLN A 334 -1.78 -8.63 -19.69
N THR A 335 -2.74 -9.45 -19.25
CA THR A 335 -4.16 -9.10 -19.30
C THR A 335 -4.58 -8.45 -17.98
N PRO A 336 -5.16 -7.24 -17.98
CA PRO A 336 -5.74 -6.66 -16.77
C PRO A 336 -6.82 -7.57 -16.19
N VAL A 337 -6.74 -7.86 -14.89
CA VAL A 337 -7.76 -8.65 -14.16
C VAL A 337 -8.63 -7.81 -13.24
N GLN A 338 -8.39 -6.49 -13.20
CA GLN A 338 -9.23 -5.56 -12.48
C GLN A 338 -10.65 -5.57 -13.05
N LYS A 339 -11.65 -5.64 -12.16
CA LYS A 339 -13.06 -5.49 -12.52
C LYS A 339 -13.73 -4.46 -11.62
N VAL A 340 -14.52 -3.58 -12.22
CA VAL A 340 -15.25 -2.52 -11.51
C VAL A 340 -16.74 -2.69 -11.79
N TRP A 341 -17.53 -2.88 -10.75
CA TRP A 341 -18.99 -2.76 -10.82
C TRP A 341 -19.41 -1.44 -10.20
N ARG A 342 -20.28 -0.69 -10.87
CA ARG A 342 -20.90 0.54 -10.34
C ARG A 342 -22.40 0.42 -10.41
N SER A 343 -23.08 0.70 -9.31
CA SER A 343 -24.53 0.59 -9.20
C SER A 343 -25.00 1.35 -7.96
N THR A 344 -26.11 0.94 -7.37
CA THR A 344 -26.63 1.44 -6.10
C THR A 344 -26.55 0.36 -5.02
N LEU A 345 -26.66 0.75 -3.74
CA LEU A 345 -26.69 -0.20 -2.62
C LEU A 345 -27.72 -1.32 -2.82
N GLY A 346 -28.90 -1.02 -3.38
CA GLY A 346 -29.94 -2.00 -3.64
C GLY A 346 -29.66 -2.97 -4.78
N ASN A 347 -28.80 -2.60 -5.73
CA ASN A 347 -28.64 -3.31 -7.01
C ASN A 347 -27.24 -3.87 -7.27
N ILE A 348 -26.22 -3.45 -6.53
CA ILE A 348 -24.83 -3.87 -6.77
C ILE A 348 -24.63 -5.38 -6.63
N VAL A 349 -25.22 -6.02 -5.61
CA VAL A 349 -25.09 -7.47 -5.41
C VAL A 349 -25.89 -8.27 -6.46
N PRO A 350 -27.17 -7.94 -6.75
CA PRO A 350 -27.89 -8.53 -7.87
C PRO A 350 -27.15 -8.41 -9.21
N MET A 351 -26.57 -7.24 -9.49
CA MET A 351 -25.76 -7.01 -10.71
C MET A 351 -24.57 -7.99 -10.76
N ILE A 352 -23.80 -8.11 -9.68
CA ILE A 352 -22.66 -9.03 -9.64
C ILE A 352 -23.10 -10.49 -9.82
N ARG A 353 -24.19 -10.91 -9.17
CA ARG A 353 -24.73 -12.28 -9.30
C ARG A 353 -25.26 -12.57 -10.70
N SER A 354 -25.80 -11.58 -11.41
CA SER A 354 -26.34 -11.77 -12.76
C SER A 354 -25.29 -12.16 -13.80
N GLU A 355 -24.01 -11.87 -13.54
CA GLU A 355 -22.91 -12.27 -14.41
C GLU A 355 -22.46 -13.71 -14.18
N ASP A 356 -22.66 -14.22 -12.96
CA ASP A 356 -22.19 -15.52 -12.50
C ASP A 356 -22.93 -15.89 -11.21
N GLU A 357 -24.03 -16.64 -11.34
CA GLU A 357 -24.89 -17.03 -10.21
C GLU A 357 -24.16 -17.93 -9.20
N ALA A 358 -23.12 -18.65 -9.65
CA ALA A 358 -22.31 -19.50 -8.79
C ALA A 358 -21.25 -18.72 -8.00
N ARG A 359 -21.08 -17.41 -8.28
CA ARG A 359 -20.11 -16.56 -7.60
C ARG A 359 -20.46 -16.41 -6.12
N VAL A 360 -19.53 -16.80 -5.26
CA VAL A 360 -19.63 -16.61 -3.80
C VAL A 360 -18.79 -15.45 -3.28
N SER A 361 -17.79 -15.00 -4.05
CA SER A 361 -16.82 -14.00 -3.63
C SER A 361 -16.31 -13.16 -4.79
N VAL A 362 -16.05 -11.89 -4.50
CA VAL A 362 -15.32 -10.91 -5.32
C VAL A 362 -13.96 -10.56 -4.73
N SER A 363 -13.49 -11.28 -3.71
CA SER A 363 -12.19 -11.02 -3.08
C SER A 363 -11.02 -11.24 -4.06
N PRO A 364 -9.91 -10.46 -3.91
CA PRO A 364 -9.81 -9.23 -3.14
C PRO A 364 -10.57 -8.09 -3.81
N ALA A 365 -11.36 -7.36 -3.01
CA ALA A 365 -12.10 -6.20 -3.48
C ALA A 365 -12.14 -5.07 -2.45
N VAL A 366 -12.28 -3.85 -2.97
CA VAL A 366 -12.59 -2.63 -2.24
C VAL A 366 -14.02 -2.25 -2.58
N PHE A 367 -14.85 -1.98 -1.58
CA PHE A 367 -16.22 -1.51 -1.76
C PHE A 367 -16.31 -0.04 -1.35
N VAL A 368 -16.87 0.81 -2.21
CA VAL A 368 -16.99 2.25 -2.00
C VAL A 368 -18.46 2.64 -2.05
N VAL A 369 -18.91 3.46 -1.11
CA VAL A 369 -20.28 3.97 -1.05
C VAL A 369 -20.23 5.50 -0.96
N GLY A 370 -21.00 6.17 -1.80
CA GLY A 370 -21.05 7.63 -1.86
C GLY A 370 -21.27 8.14 -3.27
N ARG A 371 -21.67 9.41 -3.38
CA ARG A 371 -21.95 10.05 -4.69
C ARG A 371 -20.76 10.02 -5.64
N VAL A 372 -19.54 9.97 -5.12
CA VAL A 372 -18.32 9.82 -5.93
C VAL A 372 -18.32 8.59 -6.84
N CYS A 373 -19.10 7.56 -6.52
CA CYS A 373 -19.26 6.37 -7.36
C CYS A 373 -20.11 6.63 -8.62
N GLU A 374 -20.74 7.80 -8.77
CA GLU A 374 -21.35 8.27 -10.03
C GLU A 374 -20.29 8.64 -11.07
N LEU A 375 -19.07 8.95 -10.62
CA LEU A 375 -17.97 9.33 -11.49
C LEU A 375 -17.27 8.09 -12.06
N ASP A 376 -16.91 8.17 -13.35
CA ASP A 376 -16.00 7.24 -13.99
C ASP A 376 -14.84 8.00 -14.63
N LEU A 377 -13.78 8.18 -13.86
CA LEU A 377 -12.55 8.85 -14.30
C LEU A 377 -11.48 7.82 -14.74
N THR A 378 -11.89 6.63 -15.17
CA THR A 378 -10.93 5.61 -15.62
C THR A 378 -10.21 6.08 -16.89
N CYS A 379 -8.87 6.03 -16.86
CA CYS A 379 -8.05 6.38 -18.01
C CYS A 379 -8.13 5.27 -19.07
N THR A 380 -8.32 5.65 -20.33
CA THR A 380 -8.38 4.74 -21.48
C THR A 380 -7.01 4.19 -21.90
N THR A 381 -5.91 4.78 -21.41
CA THR A 381 -4.53 4.30 -21.61
C THR A 381 -3.86 4.05 -20.26
N ARG A 382 -3.51 2.79 -19.98
CA ARG A 382 -2.66 2.40 -18.84
C ARG A 382 -1.40 1.73 -19.33
#